data_AF-A0A355B1L5-F1
#
_entry.id   AF-A0A355B1L5-F1
#
_cell.length_a   1.000
_cell.length_b   1.000
_cell.length_c   1.000
_cell.angle_alpha   90.00
_cell.angle_beta   90.00
_cell.angle_gamma   90.00
#
_symmetry.space_group_name_H-M   'P 1'
#
loop_
_entity.id
_entity.type
_entity.pdbx_description
1 polymer ?
#
loop_
_entity_poly.entity_id
_entity_poly.type
_entity_poly.pdbx_seq_one_letter_code
_entity_poly.pdbx_strand_id
1 'polypeptide(L)'
;MVILGEKLQDTTALAILDQLSGSENPKTIIMVMSAKSSHAYIKDFVDAGATDFVVKPFSLPKVILRIEVLLEEKWWEARPWSEMQVCGKLDSPMAAVRPDIT
;
A
#
# COMPACT_ATOMS: atom_id res chain seq x y z
N MET A 1 -8.68 -0.48 1.06
CA MET A 1 -7.71 -0.70 -0.05
C MET A 1 -8.48 -0.55 -1.34
N VAL A 2 -7.85 0.05 -2.36
CA VAL A 2 -8.41 0.22 -3.70
C VAL A 2 -7.47 -0.44 -4.71
N ILE A 3 -8.03 -1.17 -5.68
CA ILE A 3 -7.28 -1.77 -6.79
C ILE A 3 -7.74 -1.09 -8.08
N LEU A 4 -6.81 -0.49 -8.82
CA LEU A 4 -7.10 0.30 -10.02
C LEU A 4 -6.47 -0.35 -11.25
N GLY A 5 -7.21 -0.39 -12.37
CA GLY A 5 -6.60 -0.60 -13.68
C GLY A 5 -5.91 0.68 -14.16
N GLU A 6 -4.75 0.56 -14.84
CA GLU A 6 -3.99 1.68 -15.40
C GLU A 6 -4.88 2.64 -16.23
N LYS A 7 -5.63 2.07 -17.18
CA LYS A 7 -6.54 2.78 -18.07
C LYS A 7 -7.96 2.48 -17.67
N LEU A 8 -8.73 3.53 -17.42
CA LEU A 8 -10.17 3.50 -17.22
C LEU A 8 -10.83 4.20 -18.42
N GLN A 9 -12.16 4.22 -18.48
CA GLN A 9 -12.88 4.76 -19.64
C GLN A 9 -12.60 6.26 -19.86
N ASP A 10 -12.73 7.08 -18.81
CA ASP A 10 -12.63 8.54 -18.91
C ASP A 10 -11.38 9.12 -18.23
N THR A 11 -10.58 8.27 -17.57
CA THR A 11 -9.44 8.72 -16.77
C THR A 11 -8.33 7.68 -16.70
N THR A 12 -7.23 8.04 -16.05
CA THR A 12 -6.10 7.15 -15.79
C THR A 12 -5.89 6.99 -14.29
N ALA A 13 -5.30 5.86 -13.88
CA ALA A 13 -4.93 5.67 -12.48
C ALA A 13 -3.97 6.76 -11.97
N LEU A 14 -3.11 7.30 -12.83
CA LEU A 14 -2.21 8.41 -12.50
C LEU A 14 -2.98 9.69 -12.15
N ALA A 15 -4.00 10.05 -12.93
CA ALA A 15 -4.85 11.20 -12.63
C ALA A 15 -5.66 11.02 -11.33
N ILE A 16 -6.10 9.78 -11.04
CA ILE A 16 -6.77 9.47 -9.77
C ILE A 16 -5.79 9.61 -8.60
N LEU A 17 -4.56 9.10 -8.74
CA LEU A 17 -3.52 9.22 -7.71
C LEU A 17 -3.20 10.68 -7.40
N ASP A 18 -3.04 11.50 -8.44
CA ASP A 18 -2.81 12.94 -8.30
C ASP A 18 -3.95 13.64 -7.54
N GLN A 19 -5.21 13.31 -7.87
CA GLN A 19 -6.38 13.83 -7.13
C GLN A 19 -6.42 13.39 -5.66
N LEU A 20 -6.01 12.16 -5.37
CA LEU A 20 -5.99 11.63 -4.01
C LEU A 20 -4.83 12.19 -3.18
N SER A 21 -3.73 12.59 -3.81
CA SER A 21 -2.57 13.18 -3.14
C SER A 21 -2.91 14.50 -2.41
N GLY A 22 -3.91 15.25 -2.89
CA GLY A 22 -4.39 16.49 -2.27
C GLY A 22 -5.46 16.29 -1.21
N SER A 23 -5.86 15.06 -0.89
CA SER A 23 -6.94 14.78 0.08
C SER A 23 -6.41 14.58 1.51
N GLU A 24 -7.21 14.95 2.52
CA GLU A 24 -6.84 14.84 3.94
C GLU A 24 -6.75 13.39 4.48
N ASN A 25 -6.86 12.37 3.60
CA ASN A 25 -6.87 10.97 4.00
C ASN A 25 -5.71 10.16 3.37
N PRO A 26 -4.45 10.45 3.77
CA PRO A 26 -3.23 9.86 3.18
C PRO A 26 -3.06 8.35 3.42
N LYS A 27 -3.98 7.69 4.14
CA LYS A 27 -3.84 6.30 4.57
C LYS A 27 -4.45 5.27 3.60
N THR A 28 -4.96 5.67 2.44
CA THR A 28 -5.59 4.70 1.52
C THR A 28 -4.53 3.88 0.79
N ILE A 29 -4.56 2.55 0.95
CA ILE A 29 -3.72 1.64 0.15
C ILE A 29 -4.28 1.61 -1.27
N ILE A 30 -3.44 1.96 -2.24
CA ILE A 30 -3.79 1.97 -3.67
C ILE A 30 -2.83 1.04 -4.41
N MET A 31 -3.38 -0.02 -4.99
CA MET A 31 -2.65 -0.95 -5.85
C MET A 31 -3.03 -0.72 -7.31
N VAL A 32 -2.06 -0.45 -8.17
CA VAL A 32 -2.29 -0.23 -9.60
C VAL A 32 -1.93 -1.48 -10.41
N MET A 33 -2.75 -1.84 -11.39
CA MET A 33 -2.52 -2.97 -12.29
C MET A 33 -2.38 -2.52 -13.75
N SER A 34 -1.25 -2.82 -14.39
CA SER A 34 -0.94 -2.40 -15.77
C SER A 34 -0.35 -3.55 -16.59
N ALA A 35 -0.47 -3.49 -17.91
CA ALA A 35 0.27 -4.37 -18.81
C ALA A 35 1.70 -3.86 -19.09
N LYS A 36 2.03 -2.62 -18.75
CA LYS A 36 3.35 -2.01 -18.93
C LYS A 36 4.22 -2.31 -17.71
N SER A 37 5.51 -2.53 -17.96
CA SER A 37 6.47 -3.00 -16.95
C SER A 37 7.81 -2.26 -16.97
N SER A 38 7.96 -1.19 -17.76
CA SER A 38 9.22 -0.45 -17.76
C SER A 38 9.43 0.25 -16.43
N HIS A 39 10.67 0.28 -15.97
CA HIS A 39 11.00 0.81 -14.65
C HIS A 39 10.58 2.27 -14.48
N ALA A 40 10.89 3.12 -15.48
CA ALA A 40 10.46 4.52 -15.49
C ALA A 40 8.93 4.65 -15.36
N TYR A 41 8.19 3.80 -16.07
CA TYR A 41 6.73 3.83 -16.04
C TYR A 41 6.17 3.43 -14.69
N ILE A 42 6.74 2.40 -14.04
CA ILE A 42 6.31 1.98 -12.69
C ILE A 42 6.63 3.09 -11.68
N LYS A 43 7.80 3.73 -11.82
CA LYS A 43 8.24 4.82 -10.93
C LYS A 43 7.24 5.97 -10.88
N ASP A 44 6.67 6.35 -12.03
CA ASP A 44 5.69 7.44 -12.11
C ASP A 44 4.46 7.20 -11.18
N PHE A 45 4.00 5.94 -11.06
CA PHE A 45 2.87 5.61 -10.17
C PHE A 45 3.28 5.59 -8.69
N VAL A 46 4.48 5.09 -8.40
CA VAL A 46 5.01 5.08 -7.03
C VAL A 46 5.20 6.51 -6.53
N ASP A 47 5.80 7.38 -7.35
CA ASP A 47 5.99 8.79 -7.04
C ASP A 47 4.65 9.53 -6.85
N ALA A 48 3.61 9.12 -7.60
CA ALA A 48 2.26 9.66 -7.46
C ALA A 48 1.48 9.11 -6.24
N GLY A 49 2.09 8.23 -5.41
CA GLY A 49 1.50 7.73 -4.18
C GLY A 49 0.81 6.36 -4.29
N ALA A 50 1.04 5.59 -5.35
CA ALA A 50 0.63 4.18 -5.37
C ALA A 50 1.41 3.39 -4.32
N THR A 51 0.69 2.59 -3.52
CA THR A 51 1.28 1.73 -2.49
C THR A 51 1.92 0.47 -3.09
N ASP A 52 1.32 -0.09 -4.14
CA ASP A 52 1.89 -1.20 -4.89
C ASP A 52 1.52 -1.12 -6.38
N PHE A 53 2.29 -1.81 -7.21
CA PHE A 53 2.11 -1.92 -8.65
C PHE A 53 2.25 -3.37 -9.12
N VAL A 54 1.25 -3.86 -9.86
CA VAL A 54 1.21 -5.23 -10.41
C VAL A 54 1.20 -5.19 -11.93
N VAL A 55 2.19 -5.85 -12.52
CA VAL A 55 2.27 -6.06 -13.98
C VAL A 55 1.41 -7.26 -14.39
N LYS A 56 0.63 -7.10 -15.46
CA LYS A 56 -0.14 -8.15 -16.14
C LYS A 56 0.70 -8.84 -17.22
N PRO A 57 0.49 -10.15 -17.45
CA PRO A 57 -0.36 -11.06 -16.70
C PRO A 57 0.25 -11.39 -15.32
N PHE A 58 -0.60 -11.60 -14.32
CA PHE A 58 -0.19 -11.91 -12.95
C PHE A 58 -0.70 -13.28 -12.49
N SER A 59 -0.05 -13.81 -11.46
CA SER A 59 -0.49 -14.99 -10.74
C SER A 59 -1.40 -14.56 -9.58
N LEU A 60 -2.62 -15.11 -9.51
CA LEU A 60 -3.57 -14.78 -8.45
C LEU A 60 -3.00 -15.03 -7.04
N PRO A 61 -2.33 -16.17 -6.75
CA PRO A 61 -1.63 -16.37 -5.47
C PRO A 61 -0.64 -15.25 -5.12
N LYS A 62 0.12 -14.73 -6.10
CA LYS A 62 1.06 -13.64 -5.85
C LYS A 62 0.37 -12.32 -5.51
N VAL A 63 -0.79 -12.06 -6.13
CA VAL A 63 -1.58 -10.85 -5.84
C VAL A 63 -2.23 -10.96 -4.46
N ILE A 64 -2.75 -12.13 -4.10
CA ILE A 64 -3.31 -12.39 -2.76
C ILE A 64 -2.26 -12.13 -1.68
N LEU A 65 -1.06 -12.72 -1.81
CA LEU A 65 0.04 -12.49 -0.87
C LEU A 65 0.41 -11.01 -0.72
N ARG A 66 0.43 -10.27 -1.84
CA ARG A 66 0.68 -8.81 -1.80
C ARG A 66 -0.43 -8.07 -1.06
N ILE A 67 -1.69 -8.42 -1.29
CA ILE A 67 -2.84 -7.83 -0.58
C ILE A 67 -2.74 -8.12 0.92
N GLU A 68 -2.43 -9.36 1.30
CA GLU A 68 -2.29 -9.77 2.70
C GLU A 68 -1.20 -8.95 3.40
N VAL A 69 0.00 -8.86 2.83
CA VAL A 69 1.11 -8.06 3.36
C VAL A 69 0.72 -6.59 3.53
N LEU A 70 0.12 -5.97 2.49
CA LEU A 70 -0.27 -4.56 2.54
C LEU A 70 -1.35 -4.27 3.62
N LEU A 71 -2.26 -5.22 3.85
CA LEU A 71 -3.29 -5.08 4.88
C LEU A 71 -2.70 -5.28 6.28
N GLU A 72 -1.79 -6.23 6.47
CA GLU A 72 -1.10 -6.47 7.74
C GLU A 72 -0.24 -5.28 8.17
N GLU A 73 0.57 -4.71 7.26
CA GLU A 73 1.41 -3.54 7.54
C GLU A 73 0.56 -2.37 8.03
N LYS A 74 -0.54 -2.08 7.34
CA LYS A 74 -1.43 -0.99 7.72
C LYS A 74 -2.17 -1.26 9.02
N TRP A 75 -2.57 -2.50 9.29
CA TRP A 75 -3.23 -2.86 10.54
C TRP A 75 -2.30 -2.80 11.74
N TRP A 76 -1.00 -3.03 11.56
CA TRP A 76 -0.01 -2.82 12.61
C TRP A 76 0.10 -1.34 13.00
N GLU A 77 0.17 -0.44 12.02
CA GLU A 77 0.21 1.01 12.26
C GLU A 77 -1.09 1.57 12.89
N ALA A 78 -2.22 0.90 12.65
CA ALA A 78 -3.53 1.34 13.12
C ALA A 78 -3.89 0.85 14.53
N ARG A 79 -3.12 -0.08 15.12
CA ARG A 79 -3.43 -0.63 16.45
C ARG A 79 -3.07 0.38 17.54
N PRO A 80 -4.03 0.82 18.36
CA PRO A 80 -3.70 1.62 19.55
C PRO A 80 -2.91 0.75 20.55
N TRP A 81 -1.93 1.36 21.22
CA TRP A 81 -1.05 0.71 22.18
C TRP A 81 -1.77 -0.10 23.28
N SER A 82 -3.02 0.27 23.61
CA SER A 82 -3.86 -0.43 24.58
C SER A 82 -4.27 -1.85 24.16
N GLU A 83 -4.35 -2.13 22.86
CA GLU A 83 -4.83 -3.43 22.33
C GLU A 83 -3.69 -4.42 22.05
N MET A 84 -2.44 -3.95 21.96
CA MET A 84 -1.27 -4.82 21.77
C MET A 84 -0.93 -5.69 23.00
N GLN A 85 -1.46 -5.38 24.19
CA GLN A 85 -1.22 -6.18 25.39
C GLN A 85 -2.05 -7.47 25.47
N VAL A 86 -3.09 -7.61 24.63
CA VAL A 86 -4.06 -8.70 24.76
C VAL A 86 -3.69 -9.94 23.93
N CYS A 87 -2.82 -9.81 22.92
CA CYS A 87 -2.35 -10.96 22.15
C CYS A 87 -1.10 -11.58 22.82
N GLY A 88 -1.35 -12.37 23.86
CA GLY A 88 -0.31 -13.14 24.54
C GLY A 88 0.41 -14.08 23.57
N LYS A 89 1.74 -13.96 23.54
CA LYS A 89 2.71 -14.68 22.68
C LYS A 89 2.75 -14.24 21.21
N LEU A 90 3.56 -13.21 20.98
CA LEU A 90 4.48 -13.22 19.84
C LEU A 90 5.88 -12.98 20.39
N ASP A 91 6.71 -14.02 20.33
CA ASP A 91 8.14 -13.88 20.55
C ASP A 91 8.69 -12.90 19.52
N SER A 92 9.27 -11.82 20.04
CA SER A 92 9.91 -10.76 19.28
C SER A 92 11.00 -11.33 18.37
N PRO A 93 11.23 -10.71 17.21
CA PRO A 93 12.48 -9.97 17.15
C PRO A 93 12.37 -8.60 16.47
N MET A 94 13.29 -7.73 16.89
CA MET A 94 13.71 -6.48 16.25
C MET A 94 12.89 -5.22 16.56
N ALA A 95 13.15 -4.69 17.76
CA ALA A 95 13.52 -3.30 18.00
C ALA A 95 13.43 -2.33 16.80
N ALA A 96 12.49 -1.39 16.90
CA ALA A 96 12.75 -0.01 16.50
C ALA A 96 12.23 0.91 17.61
N VAL A 97 13.21 1.37 18.38
CA VAL A 97 13.14 2.42 19.39
C VAL A 97 12.41 3.65 18.84
N ARG A 98 11.39 4.16 19.56
CA ARG A 98 11.09 5.60 19.54
C ARG A 98 11.82 6.22 20.73
N PRO A 99 12.92 6.98 20.53
CA PRO A 99 13.49 7.76 21.61
C PRO A 99 12.59 8.96 21.85
N ASP A 100 12.50 9.34 23.12
CA ASP A 100 11.84 10.56 23.63
C ASP A 100 11.95 11.74 22.65
N ILE A 101 10.80 12.37 22.41
CA ILE A 101 10.78 13.75 21.92
C ILE A 101 9.95 14.54 22.94
N THR A 102 10.71 15.07 23.90
CA THR A 102 10.50 16.17 24.87
C THR A 102 9.14 16.86 24.86
#